data_AF-A0A3D9SR46-F1
#
_entry.id   AF-A0A3D9SR46-F1
#
_cell.length_a   1.000
_cell.length_b   1.000
_cell.length_c   1.000
_cell.angle_alpha   90.00
_cell.angle_beta   90.00
_cell.angle_gamma   90.00
#
_symmetry.space_group_name_H-M   'P 1'
#
loop_
_entity.id
_entity.type
_entity.pdbx_description
1 polymer ?
#
loop_
_entity_poly.entity_id
_entity_poly.type
_entity_poly.pdbx_seq_one_letter_code
_entity_poly.pdbx_strand_id
1 'polypeptide(L)'
;MFVLVGAAAGTVAATVGVVTLVVDGDGEAVRDRATVRPAMSTGSGRIVEIGDVLRRHGATGCTSEPRRVECRYSDRYVAAEVVDPTLGVRLRDLLPTWKTGSAQAMTGDRGPFAILHGENWLVTGPDAFVEKVRPALRGRIVYCDRPYSTCK
;
A
#
# COMPACT_ATOMS: atom_id res chain seq x y z
N MET A 1 -48.69 -36.50 10.59
CA MET A 1 -47.69 -37.58 10.63
C MET A 1 -47.48 -38.09 9.22
N PHE A 2 -46.36 -37.71 8.58
CA PHE A 2 -45.56 -38.44 7.58
C PHE A 2 -44.29 -37.61 7.35
N VAL A 3 -43.13 -38.28 7.47
CA VAL A 3 -41.77 -37.73 7.48
C VAL A 3 -41.21 -37.75 6.06
N LEU A 4 -40.51 -36.71 5.62
CA LEU A 4 -39.50 -36.80 4.57
C LEU A 4 -38.31 -35.88 4.87
N VAL A 5 -37.17 -36.53 5.05
CA VAL A 5 -35.82 -36.02 5.30
C VAL A 5 -35.07 -35.98 3.95
N GLY A 6 -34.23 -34.96 3.73
CA GLY A 6 -33.26 -34.91 2.62
C GLY A 6 -32.77 -33.47 2.36
N ALA A 7 -31.65 -33.04 2.96
CA ALA A 7 -30.27 -33.13 2.45
C ALA A 7 -29.93 -32.04 1.41
N ALA A 8 -29.34 -30.93 1.89
CA ALA A 8 -28.49 -30.05 1.08
C ALA A 8 -27.09 -30.08 1.68
N ALA A 9 -26.26 -31.01 1.20
CA ALA A 9 -24.82 -31.00 1.40
C ALA A 9 -24.21 -30.00 0.42
N GLY A 10 -23.54 -28.98 0.94
CA GLY A 10 -22.79 -28.00 0.16
C GLY A 10 -21.55 -27.59 0.94
N THR A 11 -20.52 -28.43 0.90
CA THR A 11 -19.22 -28.19 1.51
C THR A 11 -18.50 -27.05 0.81
N VAL A 12 -18.36 -25.90 1.47
CA VAL A 12 -17.33 -24.92 1.14
C VAL A 12 -16.01 -25.39 1.76
N ALA A 13 -15.06 -25.73 0.90
CA ALA A 13 -13.69 -26.03 1.27
C ALA A 13 -13.03 -24.76 1.83
N ALA A 14 -13.14 -24.55 3.14
CA ALA A 14 -12.20 -23.70 3.86
C ALA A 14 -10.97 -24.57 4.17
N THR A 15 -9.93 -24.44 3.33
CA THR A 15 -8.59 -24.90 3.67
C THR A 15 -8.06 -24.05 4.82
N VAL A 16 -8.50 -24.34 6.03
CA VAL A 16 -7.82 -23.90 7.24
C VAL A 16 -6.60 -24.79 7.35
N GLY A 17 -5.44 -24.27 6.95
CA GLY A 17 -4.14 -24.90 7.17
C GLY A 17 -3.88 -25.01 8.66
N VAL A 18 -4.37 -26.08 9.29
CA VAL A 18 -3.97 -26.47 10.64
C VAL A 18 -2.69 -27.29 10.48
N VAL A 19 -1.55 -26.64 10.73
CA VAL A 19 -0.28 -27.35 10.90
C VAL A 19 -0.38 -28.12 12.22
N THR A 20 -0.71 -29.41 12.15
CA THR A 20 -0.53 -30.33 13.27
C THR A 20 0.92 -30.83 13.24
N LEU A 21 1.76 -30.20 14.06
CA LEU A 21 3.09 -30.72 14.38
C LEU A 21 2.89 -31.90 15.33
N VAL A 22 3.02 -33.13 14.82
CA VAL A 22 3.27 -34.30 15.67
C VAL A 22 4.76 -34.29 15.98
N VAL A 23 5.09 -33.88 17.21
CA VAL A 23 6.45 -33.97 17.77
C VAL A 23 6.41 -35.11 18.78
N ASP A 24 7.05 -36.22 18.41
CA ASP A 24 7.48 -37.25 19.34
C ASP A 24 8.50 -36.61 20.29
N GLY A 25 8.22 -36.66 21.58
CA GLY A 25 8.97 -35.94 22.60
C GLY A 25 10.17 -36.75 23.08
N ASP A 26 11.34 -36.13 23.05
CA ASP A 26 12.38 -36.30 24.05
C ASP A 26 13.37 -35.14 23.98
N GLY A 27 13.53 -34.44 25.11
CA GLY A 27 14.77 -33.71 25.42
C GLY A 27 14.80 -32.20 25.16
N GLU A 28 14.86 -31.46 26.27
CA GLU A 28 15.64 -30.24 26.48
C GLU A 28 15.14 -28.89 25.93
N ALA A 29 15.18 -27.91 26.82
CA ALA A 29 14.66 -26.57 26.65
C ALA A 29 15.56 -25.68 25.80
N VAL A 30 15.01 -25.10 24.73
CA VAL A 30 15.41 -23.76 24.27
C VAL A 30 14.14 -22.99 23.91
N ARG A 31 13.81 -21.99 24.73
CA ARG A 31 12.83 -20.95 24.36
C ARG A 31 13.45 -20.11 23.26
N ASP A 32 13.31 -20.52 22.01
CA ASP A 32 13.53 -19.62 20.89
C ASP A 32 12.18 -19.11 20.39
N ARG A 33 11.81 -17.94 20.91
CA ARG A 33 10.64 -17.20 20.45
C ARG A 33 11.03 -16.62 19.10
N ALA A 34 11.02 -17.46 18.07
CA ALA A 34 11.15 -17.07 16.68
C ALA A 34 10.01 -16.10 16.39
N THR A 35 10.31 -14.83 16.59
CA THR A 35 9.46 -13.72 16.23
C THR A 35 9.41 -13.80 14.72
N VAL A 36 8.33 -14.37 14.19
CA VAL A 36 8.01 -14.33 12.77
C VAL A 36 7.88 -12.86 12.42
N ARG A 37 9.00 -12.25 12.03
CA ARG A 37 8.99 -10.95 11.39
C ARG A 37 8.18 -11.15 10.12
N PRO A 38 7.13 -10.34 9.88
CA PRO A 38 6.41 -10.42 8.62
C PRO A 38 7.45 -10.31 7.51
N ALA A 39 7.42 -11.27 6.58
CA ALA A 39 8.16 -11.16 5.33
C ALA A 39 7.87 -9.77 4.76
N MET A 40 8.93 -9.03 4.40
CA MET A 40 8.79 -7.76 3.68
C MET A 40 7.77 -7.96 2.58
N SER A 41 6.63 -7.25 2.69
CA SER A 41 5.60 -7.29 1.66
C SER A 41 6.28 -7.06 0.33
N THR A 42 6.21 -8.07 -0.54
CA THR A 42 6.56 -7.93 -1.95
C THR A 42 5.90 -6.65 -2.49
N GLY A 43 6.52 -5.97 -3.46
CA GLY A 43 6.07 -4.63 -3.89
C GLY A 43 4.56 -4.54 -4.19
N SER A 44 3.95 -5.64 -4.64
CA SER A 44 2.51 -5.81 -4.84
C SER A 44 1.68 -5.74 -3.55
N GLY A 45 2.12 -6.35 -2.44
CA GLY A 45 1.42 -6.27 -1.16
C GLY A 45 1.38 -4.85 -0.61
N ARG A 46 2.50 -4.11 -0.75
CA ARG A 46 2.57 -2.73 -0.25
C ARG A 46 1.72 -1.76 -1.08
N ILE A 47 1.65 -1.91 -2.41
CA ILE A 47 0.82 -1.02 -3.22
C ILE A 47 -0.67 -1.22 -2.95
N VAL A 48 -1.10 -2.46 -2.69
CA VAL A 48 -2.49 -2.76 -2.30
C VAL A 48 -2.83 -2.08 -0.98
N GLU A 49 -1.96 -2.20 0.03
CA GLU A 49 -2.14 -1.55 1.33
C GLU A 49 -2.27 -0.02 1.18
N ILE A 50 -1.38 0.60 0.39
CA ILE A 50 -1.44 2.04 0.13
C ILE A 50 -2.75 2.40 -0.56
N GLY A 51 -3.11 1.69 -1.63
CA GLY A 51 -4.36 1.93 -2.37
C GLY A 51 -5.60 1.88 -1.48
N ASP A 52 -5.65 0.93 -0.54
CA ASP A 52 -6.76 0.83 0.42
C ASP A 52 -6.80 2.00 1.40
N VAL A 53 -5.63 2.47 1.86
CA VAL A 53 -5.56 3.70 2.66
C VAL A 53 -6.08 4.89 1.84
N LEU A 54 -5.67 5.05 0.58
CA LEU A 54 -6.15 6.16 -0.25
C LEU A 54 -7.69 6.15 -0.36
N ARG A 55 -8.27 4.98 -0.68
CA ARG A 55 -9.73 4.81 -0.81
C ARG A 55 -10.48 5.07 0.48
N ARG A 56 -10.03 4.49 1.61
CA ARG A 56 -10.64 4.73 2.94
C ARG A 56 -10.64 6.21 3.33
N HIS A 57 -9.70 6.98 2.82
CA HIS A 57 -9.58 8.41 3.09
C HIS A 57 -10.28 9.31 2.04
N GLY A 58 -10.99 8.72 1.08
CA GLY A 58 -11.86 9.43 0.14
C GLY A 58 -11.32 9.56 -1.28
N ALA A 59 -10.21 8.89 -1.62
CA ALA A 59 -9.79 8.81 -3.01
C ALA A 59 -10.75 7.91 -3.82
N THR A 60 -11.12 8.36 -5.02
CA THR A 60 -12.06 7.68 -5.91
C THR A 60 -11.43 7.45 -7.29
N GLY A 61 -12.09 6.66 -8.14
CA GLY A 61 -11.64 6.42 -9.52
C GLY A 61 -10.24 5.78 -9.60
N CYS A 62 -9.90 4.92 -8.65
CA CYS A 62 -8.55 4.39 -8.53
C CYS A 62 -8.25 3.27 -9.55
N THR A 63 -7.23 3.45 -10.38
CA THR A 63 -6.65 2.41 -11.24
C THR A 63 -5.38 1.87 -10.58
N SER A 64 -5.21 0.54 -10.55
CA SER A 64 -4.09 -0.11 -9.87
C SER A 64 -3.29 -1.00 -10.82
N GLU A 65 -1.97 -0.84 -10.77
CA GLU A 65 -0.94 -1.65 -11.42
C GLU A 65 -0.07 -2.30 -10.32
N PRO A 66 0.78 -3.30 -10.65
CA PRO A 66 1.53 -4.06 -9.63
C PRO A 66 2.40 -3.23 -8.67
N ARG A 67 2.78 -2.00 -9.06
CA ARG A 67 3.61 -1.10 -8.26
C ARG A 67 3.09 0.34 -8.22
N ARG A 68 1.92 0.60 -8.80
CA ARG A 68 1.40 1.96 -8.93
C ARG A 68 -0.11 1.98 -8.72
N VAL A 69 -0.60 3.03 -8.08
CA VAL A 69 -2.03 3.32 -8.03
C VAL A 69 -2.22 4.80 -8.36
N GLU A 70 -3.18 5.09 -9.22
CA GLU A 70 -3.61 6.45 -9.55
C GLU A 70 -5.07 6.60 -9.20
N CYS A 71 -5.44 7.71 -8.56
CA CYS A 71 -6.78 8.01 -8.09
C CYS A 71 -7.10 9.50 -8.31
N ARG A 72 -8.31 9.90 -7.93
CA ARG A 72 -8.72 11.30 -7.78
C ARG A 72 -9.15 11.59 -6.35
N TYR A 73 -8.93 12.82 -5.91
CA TYR A 73 -9.49 13.37 -4.67
C TYR A 73 -9.96 14.80 -4.93
N SER A 74 -11.28 15.04 -4.87
CA SER A 74 -11.86 16.35 -5.22
C SER A 74 -11.34 16.87 -6.57
N ASP A 75 -11.40 16.03 -7.61
CA ASP A 75 -10.88 16.25 -8.98
C ASP A 75 -9.36 16.41 -9.14
N ARG A 76 -8.62 16.44 -8.03
CA ARG A 76 -7.15 16.54 -8.02
C ARG A 76 -6.49 15.19 -8.23
N TYR A 77 -5.31 15.21 -8.82
CA TYR A 77 -4.52 14.00 -9.06
C TYR A 77 -3.97 13.46 -7.74
N VAL A 78 -4.10 12.15 -7.54
CA VAL A 78 -3.47 11.42 -6.44
C VAL A 78 -2.81 10.20 -7.04
N ALA A 79 -1.56 9.93 -6.69
CA ALA A 79 -0.88 8.72 -7.13
C ALA A 79 0.04 8.18 -6.06
N ALA A 80 0.29 6.88 -6.09
CA ALA A 80 1.30 6.25 -5.27
C ALA A 80 2.11 5.26 -6.10
N GLU A 81 3.37 5.07 -5.69
CA GLU A 81 4.32 4.19 -6.34
C GLU A 81 5.15 3.45 -5.29
N VAL A 82 5.38 2.16 -5.54
CA VAL A 82 6.31 1.32 -4.76
C VAL A 82 7.52 1.02 -5.63
N VAL A 83 8.68 1.48 -5.17
CA VAL A 83 9.98 1.26 -5.81
C VAL A 83 10.48 -0.12 -5.44
N ASP A 84 10.84 -0.91 -6.46
CA ASP A 84 11.48 -2.20 -6.27
C ASP A 84 13.00 -2.01 -6.19
N PRO A 85 13.63 -2.19 -5.01
CA PRO A 85 15.06 -1.98 -4.87
C PRO A 85 15.90 -3.02 -5.63
N THR A 86 15.33 -4.16 -6.02
CA THR A 86 16.04 -5.19 -6.80
C THR A 86 16.38 -4.71 -8.22
N LEU A 87 15.70 -3.66 -8.69
CA LEU A 87 15.99 -3.01 -9.98
C LEU A 87 17.19 -2.05 -9.91
N GLY A 88 17.88 -1.98 -8.77
CA GLY A 88 19.05 -1.12 -8.57
C GLY A 88 18.72 0.38 -8.42
N VAL A 89 17.44 0.72 -8.36
CA VAL A 89 16.95 2.10 -8.19
C VAL A 89 16.38 2.26 -6.78
N ARG A 90 16.76 3.35 -6.10
CA ARG A 90 16.19 3.68 -4.78
C ARG A 90 15.28 4.89 -4.89
N LEU A 91 14.33 4.97 -3.95
CA LEU A 91 13.41 6.10 -3.85
C LEU A 91 14.12 7.45 -3.78
N ARG A 92 15.26 7.54 -3.09
CA ARG A 92 16.04 8.79 -2.99
C ARG A 92 16.54 9.31 -4.34
N ASP A 93 16.75 8.40 -5.29
CA ASP A 93 17.22 8.72 -6.64
C ASP A 93 16.02 9.20 -7.52
N LEU A 94 14.80 8.76 -7.20
CA LEU A 94 13.56 9.13 -7.90
C LEU A 94 12.83 10.36 -7.32
N LEU A 95 13.02 10.62 -6.02
CA LEU A 95 12.34 11.70 -5.32
C LEU A 95 12.56 13.08 -5.97
N PRO A 96 13.75 13.45 -6.48
CA PRO A 96 13.95 14.70 -7.21
C PRO A 96 13.06 14.81 -8.46
N THR A 97 12.90 13.72 -9.22
CA THR A 97 12.01 13.69 -10.39
C THR A 97 10.55 13.83 -9.97
N TRP A 98 10.13 13.16 -8.91
CA TRP A 98 8.77 13.29 -8.37
C TRP A 98 8.48 14.71 -7.88
N LYS A 99 9.44 15.39 -7.25
CA LYS A 99 9.34 16.80 -6.84
C LYS A 99 9.09 17.77 -8.00
N THR A 100 9.39 17.39 -9.24
CA THR A 100 9.03 18.22 -10.40
C THR A 100 7.51 18.31 -10.62
N GLY A 101 6.72 17.38 -10.09
CA GLY A 101 5.27 17.35 -10.31
C GLY A 101 4.88 17.10 -11.78
N SER A 102 5.79 16.56 -12.61
CA SER A 102 5.55 16.36 -14.04
C SER A 102 4.35 15.46 -14.34
N ALA A 103 4.22 14.34 -13.62
CA ALA A 103 3.06 13.44 -13.72
C ALA A 103 1.74 14.17 -13.45
N GLN A 104 1.70 14.98 -12.40
CA GLN A 104 0.53 15.78 -12.04
C GLN A 104 0.23 16.84 -13.12
N ALA A 105 1.25 17.53 -13.64
CA ALA A 105 1.09 18.53 -14.68
C ALA A 105 0.49 17.95 -15.98
N MET A 106 0.85 16.71 -16.33
CA MET A 106 0.30 16.01 -17.51
C MET A 106 -1.19 15.72 -17.37
N THR A 107 -1.72 15.63 -16.15
CA THR A 107 -3.17 15.47 -15.93
C THR A 107 -3.92 16.81 -15.92
N GLY A 108 -3.25 17.93 -16.19
CA GLY A 108 -3.81 19.28 -16.10
C GLY A 108 -3.88 19.85 -14.68
N ASP A 109 -3.45 19.11 -13.66
CA ASP A 109 -3.44 19.60 -12.28
C ASP A 109 -2.18 20.46 -12.06
N ARG A 110 -2.38 21.77 -11.90
CA ARG A 110 -1.30 22.75 -11.75
C ARG A 110 -1.20 23.32 -10.33
N GLY A 111 -2.00 22.81 -9.39
CA GLY A 111 -2.07 23.34 -8.04
C GLY A 111 -0.94 22.84 -7.13
N PRO A 112 -0.90 23.35 -5.89
CA PRO A 112 -0.01 22.85 -4.84
C PRO A 112 -0.23 21.35 -4.61
N PHE A 113 0.85 20.68 -4.22
CA PHE A 113 0.86 19.25 -3.94
C PHE A 113 1.92 18.89 -2.91
N ALA A 114 1.70 17.76 -2.26
CA ALA A 114 2.64 17.18 -1.32
C ALA A 114 3.03 15.77 -1.75
N ILE A 115 4.24 15.37 -1.37
CA ILE A 115 4.77 14.02 -1.55
C ILE A 115 4.99 13.43 -0.15
N LEU A 116 4.20 12.44 0.22
CA LEU A 116 4.44 11.60 1.38
C LEU A 116 5.28 10.41 0.96
N HIS A 117 6.40 10.16 1.62
CA HIS A 117 7.31 9.10 1.20
C HIS A 117 7.86 8.30 2.39
N GLY A 118 8.04 7.00 2.15
CA GLY A 118 8.64 6.05 3.08
C GLY A 118 10.07 5.68 2.66
N GLU A 119 10.43 4.42 2.87
CA GLU A 119 11.73 3.86 2.47
C GLU A 119 11.78 3.55 0.97
N ASN A 120 10.75 2.87 0.47
CA ASN A 120 10.67 2.38 -0.90
C ASN A 120 9.30 2.67 -1.55
N TRP A 121 8.56 3.66 -1.06
CA TRP A 121 7.27 4.04 -1.62
C TRP A 121 7.03 5.54 -1.45
N LEU A 122 6.13 6.08 -2.26
CA LEU A 122 5.66 7.45 -2.17
C LEU A 122 4.18 7.55 -2.52
N VAL A 123 3.54 8.63 -2.06
CA VAL A 123 2.21 9.08 -2.40
C VAL A 123 2.30 10.57 -2.73
N THR A 124 1.70 10.97 -3.84
CA THR A 124 1.58 12.37 -4.27
C THR A 124 0.13 12.75 -4.34
N GLY A 125 -0.22 13.97 -3.93
CA GLY A 125 -1.56 14.52 -4.05
C GLY A 125 -1.70 15.88 -3.37
N PRO A 126 -2.91 16.43 -3.23
CA PRO A 126 -3.14 17.68 -2.52
C PRO A 126 -2.69 17.60 -1.06
N ASP A 127 -2.12 18.69 -0.54
CA ASP A 127 -1.55 18.79 0.82
C ASP A 127 -2.50 18.22 1.88
N ALA A 128 -3.75 18.71 1.91
CA ALA A 128 -4.75 18.28 2.87
C ALA A 128 -5.04 16.78 2.81
N PHE A 129 -5.00 16.17 1.61
CA PHE A 129 -5.21 14.74 1.46
C PHE A 129 -3.99 13.95 1.92
N VAL A 130 -2.80 14.38 1.54
CA VAL A 130 -1.53 13.75 1.92
C VAL A 130 -1.31 13.78 3.44
N GLU A 131 -1.63 14.90 4.09
CA GLU A 131 -1.63 15.03 5.54
C GLU A 131 -2.63 14.09 6.21
N LYS A 132 -3.82 13.94 5.62
CA LYS A 132 -4.87 13.05 6.13
C LYS A 132 -4.46 11.57 6.10
N VAL A 133 -3.70 11.13 5.10
CA VAL A 133 -3.23 9.72 4.99
C VAL A 133 -1.91 9.46 5.72
N ARG A 134 -1.12 10.50 6.03
CA ARG A 134 0.17 10.38 6.71
C ARG A 134 0.15 9.51 7.96
N PRO A 135 -0.80 9.65 8.92
CA PRO A 135 -0.78 8.86 10.15
C PRO A 135 -0.87 7.34 9.91
N ALA A 136 -1.62 6.93 8.87
CA ALA A 136 -1.78 5.53 8.51
C ALA A 136 -0.52 4.96 7.83
N LEU A 137 0.12 5.75 6.97
CA LEU A 137 1.26 5.29 6.18
C LEU A 137 2.63 5.55 6.83
N ARG A 138 2.69 6.41 7.85
CA ARG A 138 3.88 6.71 8.68
C ARG A 138 5.11 7.17 7.87
N GLY A 139 4.89 8.00 6.86
CA GLY A 139 5.96 8.58 6.03
C GLY A 139 6.34 10.02 6.41
N ARG A 140 7.28 10.59 5.65
CA ARG A 140 7.67 12.00 5.70
C ARG A 140 7.04 12.77 4.55
N ILE A 141 6.64 14.02 4.79
CA ILE A 141 6.04 14.88 3.76
C ILE A 141 7.08 15.87 3.24
N VAL A 142 7.04 16.09 1.92
CA VAL A 142 7.62 17.25 1.23
C VAL A 142 6.47 18.01 0.60
N TYR A 143 6.44 19.33 0.74
CA TYR A 143 5.41 20.19 0.15
C TYR A 143 5.96 20.89 -1.10
N CYS A 144 5.16 21.06 -2.14
CA CYS A 144 5.54 21.70 -3.38
C CYS A 144 4.49 22.74 -3.78
N ASP A 145 4.92 23.95 -4.14
CA ASP A 145 4.00 25.07 -4.39
C ASP A 145 3.12 24.82 -5.64
N ARG A 146 3.70 24.16 -6.66
CA ARG A 146 3.05 23.72 -7.91
C ARG A 146 4.02 22.86 -8.75
N PRO A 147 3.57 22.19 -9.83
CA PRO A 147 4.48 21.55 -10.76
C PRO A 147 5.55 22.50 -11.32
N TYR A 148 6.76 21.97 -11.47
CA TYR A 148 7.97 22.64 -11.94
C TYR A 148 8.33 23.87 -11.10
N SER A 149 8.18 23.77 -9.78
CA SER A 149 8.50 24.85 -8.84
C SER A 149 9.28 24.33 -7.63
N THR A 150 9.41 25.17 -6.61
CA THR A 150 10.10 24.86 -5.37
C THR A 150 9.31 23.89 -4.51
N CYS A 151 10.05 23.01 -3.84
CA CYS A 151 9.53 22.14 -2.80
C CYS A 151 10.30 22.36 -1.49
N LYS A 152 9.61 22.17 -0.37
CA LYS A 152 10.09 22.41 0.99
C LYS A 152 9.88 21.17 1.84
#